data_AF-A0A4Y2WRZ3-F1
#
_entry.id   AF-A0A4Y2WRZ3-F1
#
_cell.length_a   1.000
_cell.length_b   1.000
_cell.length_c   1.000
_cell.angle_alpha   90.00
_cell.angle_beta   90.00
_cell.angle_gamma   90.00
#
_symmetry.space_group_name_H-M   'P 1'
#
loop_
_entity.id
_entity.type
_entity.pdbx_description
1 polymer ?
#
loop_
_entity_poly.entity_id
_entity_poly.type
_entity_poly.pdbx_seq_one_letter_code
_entity_poly.pdbx_strand_id
1 'polypeptide(L)'
;MDCPNAYLYADISDGGLGVPSLRYSVPVWRAERLASLSTSMSPACLAGTPGDFLQRLRERAARGLLTCDVKKYFAEKLYCSGDGVALSESARVPRQHDWVGAPTRFLSGKDFINLVKTRINCLPTASRCARGRFNKDKMCRAGCNRKETLNHISQGCPRTHQRRIARHNAISNYYIITYYTLYLMNPYTRPMLVTESLI
;
A
#
# COMPACT_ATOMS: atom_id res chain seq x y z
N MET A 1 -3.21 19.17 -2.00
CA MET A 1 -3.83 17.84 -1.91
C MET A 1 -3.19 17.19 -0.70
N ASP A 2 -3.88 17.12 0.44
CA ASP A 2 -3.27 16.72 1.71
C ASP A 2 -3.21 15.19 1.82
N CYS A 3 -2.41 14.57 0.96
CA CYS A 3 -2.05 13.16 1.10
C CYS A 3 -0.86 13.09 2.07
N PRO A 4 -0.87 12.21 3.10
CA PRO A 4 0.29 12.06 3.97
C PRO A 4 1.51 11.66 3.12
N ASN A 5 2.63 12.39 3.26
CA ASN A 5 3.90 12.04 2.58
C ASN A 5 4.30 10.57 2.81
N ALA A 6 3.87 9.98 3.93
CA ALA A 6 4.05 8.57 4.24
C ALA A 6 3.43 7.62 3.20
N TYR A 7 2.34 7.99 2.53
CA TYR A 7 1.72 7.16 1.51
C TYR A 7 2.61 6.97 0.28
N LEU A 8 3.39 7.99 -0.10
CA LEU A 8 4.33 7.91 -1.22
C LEU A 8 5.43 6.89 -0.92
N TYR A 9 5.94 6.93 0.31
CA TYR A 9 7.17 6.25 0.70
C TYR A 9 6.98 4.88 1.37
N ALA A 10 5.80 4.61 1.94
CA ALA A 10 5.48 3.30 2.48
C ALA A 10 5.48 2.25 1.36
N ASP A 11 5.87 1.02 1.71
CA ASP A 11 5.93 -0.09 0.76
C ASP A 11 4.53 -0.41 0.20
N ILE A 12 4.50 -0.99 -1.00
CA ILE A 12 3.25 -1.38 -1.66
C ILE A 12 2.47 -2.40 -0.82
N SER A 13 3.18 -3.35 -0.19
CA SER A 13 2.61 -4.33 0.75
C SER A 13 1.93 -3.68 1.95
N ASP A 14 2.46 -2.56 2.42
CA ASP A 14 1.95 -1.80 3.58
C ASP A 14 0.87 -0.79 3.20
N GLY A 15 0.37 -0.85 1.96
CA GLY A 15 -0.67 0.09 1.52
C GLY A 15 -0.13 1.37 0.88
N GLY A 16 1.19 1.57 0.75
CA GLY A 16 1.79 2.75 0.11
C GLY A 16 2.03 2.62 -1.40
N LEU A 17 2.73 3.59 -2.01
CA LEU A 17 3.12 3.59 -3.43
C LEU A 17 4.50 2.97 -3.69
N GLY A 18 5.31 2.75 -2.66
CA GLY A 18 6.65 2.15 -2.79
C GLY A 18 7.69 3.05 -3.44
N VAL A 19 7.50 4.37 -3.47
CA VAL A 19 8.53 5.30 -3.96
C VAL A 19 9.64 5.38 -2.90
N PRO A 20 10.92 5.14 -3.22
CA PRO A 20 11.98 5.22 -2.22
C PRO A 20 12.20 6.65 -1.75
N SER A 21 12.27 6.85 -0.42
CA SER A 21 12.62 8.15 0.15
C SER A 21 14.13 8.31 0.28
N LEU A 22 14.79 8.89 -0.72
CA LEU A 22 16.26 9.02 -0.74
C LEU A 22 16.82 9.71 0.51
N ARG A 23 16.08 10.69 1.08
CA ARG A 23 16.47 11.37 2.32
C ARG A 23 16.63 10.40 3.50
N TYR A 24 15.81 9.36 3.57
CA TYR A 24 15.82 8.38 4.66
C TYR A 24 16.66 7.14 4.29
N SER A 25 16.61 6.69 3.03
CA SER A 25 17.29 5.49 2.58
C SER A 25 18.79 5.68 2.37
N VAL A 26 19.25 6.81 1.82
CA VAL A 26 20.68 7.03 1.52
C VAL A 26 21.57 6.95 2.77
N PRO A 27 21.22 7.57 3.91
CA PRO A 27 22.01 7.42 5.14
C PRO A 27 22.12 5.97 5.61
N VAL A 28 21.02 5.20 5.52
CA VAL A 28 20.99 3.77 5.89
C VAL A 28 21.90 2.96 4.97
N TRP A 29 21.74 3.08 3.65
CA TRP A 29 22.59 2.37 2.68
C TRP A 29 24.07 2.73 2.82
N ARG A 30 24.39 3.99 3.14
CA ARG A 30 25.77 4.40 3.43
C ARG A 30 26.31 3.74 4.68
N ALA A 31 25.52 3.69 5.76
CA ALA A 31 25.93 3.04 6.99
C ALA A 31 26.13 1.53 6.79
N GLU A 32 25.21 0.85 6.11
CA GLU A 32 25.31 -0.58 5.76
C GLU A 32 26.53 -0.86 4.89
N ARG A 33 26.79 -0.05 3.86
CA ARG A 33 27.95 -0.23 2.99
C ARG A 33 29.26 -0.05 3.75
N LEU A 34 29.36 0.94 4.63
CA LEU A 34 30.53 1.13 5.47
C LEU A 34 30.67 -0.01 6.50
N ALA A 35 29.54 -0.53 6.99
CA ALA A 35 29.46 -1.73 7.82
C ALA A 35 30.11 -2.93 7.13
N SER A 36 29.63 -3.25 5.92
CA SER A 36 30.14 -4.34 5.11
C SER A 36 31.62 -4.16 4.74
N LEU A 37 32.06 -2.94 4.47
CA LEU A 37 33.44 -2.66 4.09
C LEU A 37 34.43 -3.03 5.20
N SER A 38 34.12 -2.77 6.48
CA SER A 38 35.04 -3.19 7.55
C SER A 38 35.08 -4.70 7.72
N THR A 39 33.96 -5.39 7.47
CA THR A 39 33.90 -6.86 7.60
C THR A 39 34.64 -7.55 6.46
N SER A 40 34.75 -6.91 5.29
CA SER A 40 35.47 -7.45 4.13
C SER A 40 36.96 -7.13 4.11
N MET A 41 37.41 -6.14 4.89
CA MET A 41 38.83 -5.72 4.91
C MET A 41 39.62 -6.54 5.93
N SER A 42 40.87 -6.87 5.58
CA SER A 42 41.76 -7.56 6.53
C SER A 42 42.13 -6.63 7.69
N PRO A 43 42.40 -7.17 8.89
CA PRO A 43 42.83 -6.37 10.04
C PRO A 43 44.05 -5.50 9.75
N ALA A 44 44.99 -5.98 8.90
CA ALA A 44 46.15 -5.21 8.47
C ALA A 44 45.78 -3.98 7.63
N CYS A 45 44.76 -4.08 6.77
CA CYS A 45 44.28 -2.94 5.98
C CYS A 45 43.49 -1.92 6.81
N LEU A 46 42.98 -2.32 7.98
CA LEU A 46 42.27 -1.45 8.92
C LEU A 46 43.21 -0.85 9.98
N ALA A 47 44.48 -1.27 10.03
CA ALA A 47 45.44 -0.74 10.98
C ALA A 47 45.84 0.70 10.61
N GLY A 48 45.83 1.60 11.61
CA GLY A 48 46.26 2.98 11.47
C GLY A 48 45.28 3.87 10.68
N THR A 49 45.83 4.78 9.87
CA THR A 49 45.08 5.88 9.24
C THR A 49 43.88 5.45 8.37
N PRO A 50 43.88 4.31 7.65
CA PRO A 50 42.71 3.87 6.89
C PRO A 50 41.54 3.46 7.79
N GLY A 51 41.82 2.80 8.93
CA GLY A 51 40.82 2.44 9.92
C GLY A 51 40.19 3.66 10.56
N ASP A 52 41.01 4.63 10.98
CA ASP A 52 40.56 5.89 11.57
C ASP A 52 39.71 6.71 10.57
N PHE A 53 40.08 6.70 9.30
CA PHE A 53 39.28 7.33 8.25
C PHE A 53 37.92 6.64 8.07
N LEU A 54 37.90 5.31 8.00
CA LEU A 54 36.67 4.54 7.89
C LEU A 54 35.74 4.75 9.10
N GLN A 55 36.31 4.82 10.31
CA GLN A 55 35.57 5.12 11.54
C GLN A 55 34.92 6.51 11.50
N ARG A 56 35.66 7.54 11.07
CA ARG A 56 35.09 8.90 10.87
C ARG A 56 33.96 8.92 9.84
N LEU A 57 34.08 8.14 8.76
CA LEU A 57 33.02 8.02 7.77
C LEU A 57 31.76 7.36 8.35
N ARG A 58 31.91 6.32 9.18
CA ARG A 58 30.79 5.69 9.89
C ARG A 58 30.08 6.66 10.80
N GLU A 59 30.81 7.40 11.62
CA GLU A 59 30.23 8.38 12.53
C GLU A 59 29.47 9.46 11.77
N ARG A 60 30.01 9.91 10.62
CA ARG A 60 29.33 10.87 9.75
C ARG A 60 28.06 10.30 9.14
N ALA A 61 28.09 9.04 8.70
CA ALA A 61 26.90 8.35 8.20
C ALA A 61 25.85 8.21 9.30
N ALA A 62 26.25 7.79 10.51
CA ALA A 62 25.38 7.62 11.67
C ALA A 62 24.65 8.91 12.06
N ARG A 63 25.35 10.06 12.02
CA ARG A 63 24.72 11.38 12.27
C ARG A 63 23.63 11.75 11.26
N GLY A 64 23.66 11.16 10.07
CA GLY A 64 22.66 11.40 9.03
C GLY A 64 21.45 10.45 9.10
N LEU A 65 21.47 9.42 9.95
CA LEU A 65 20.34 8.49 10.08
C LEU A 65 19.16 9.19 10.77
N LEU A 66 18.00 9.15 10.12
CA LEU A 66 16.73 9.62 10.70
C LEU A 66 15.92 8.47 11.31
N THR A 67 16.16 7.25 10.83
CA THR A 67 15.59 6.00 11.30
C THR A 67 16.53 4.86 10.91
N CYS A 68 16.56 3.79 11.71
CA CYS A 68 17.26 2.56 11.36
C CYS A 68 16.44 1.67 10.41
N ASP A 69 15.11 1.79 10.44
CA ASP A 69 14.20 1.06 9.58
C ASP A 69 13.29 2.05 8.85
N VAL A 70 13.60 2.28 7.58
CA VAL A 70 12.87 3.22 6.73
C VAL A 70 11.48 2.69 6.39
N LYS A 71 11.36 1.37 6.17
CA LYS A 71 10.11 0.74 5.74
C LYS A 71 9.09 0.81 6.86
N LYS A 72 9.47 0.32 8.05
CA LYS A 72 8.63 0.37 9.25
C LYS A 72 8.24 1.79 9.62
N TYR A 73 9.18 2.74 9.56
CA TYR A 73 8.92 4.15 9.84
C TYR A 73 7.79 4.72 8.96
N PHE A 74 7.83 4.47 7.64
CA PHE A 74 6.79 5.00 6.76
C PHE A 74 5.46 4.25 6.88
N ALA A 75 5.47 2.94 7.12
CA ALA A 75 4.26 2.17 7.40
C ALA A 75 3.53 2.70 8.65
N GLU A 76 4.23 2.82 9.78
CA GLU A 76 3.66 3.36 11.02
C GLU A 76 3.13 4.79 10.84
N LYS A 77 3.91 5.65 10.17
CA LYS A 77 3.49 7.03 9.86
C LYS A 77 2.26 7.09 8.96
N LEU A 78 2.12 6.13 8.04
CA LEU A 78 0.93 5.99 7.20
C LEU A 78 -0.28 5.58 8.04
N TYR A 79 -0.13 4.59 8.92
CA TYR A 79 -1.21 4.07 9.76
C TYR A 79 -1.70 5.08 10.80
N CYS A 80 -0.81 5.93 11.32
CA CYS A 80 -1.19 7.05 12.19
C CYS A 80 -1.95 8.18 11.45
N SER A 81 -1.97 8.16 10.12
CA SER A 81 -2.72 9.15 9.34
C SER A 81 -4.20 8.78 9.21
N GLY A 82 -5.08 9.77 9.19
CA GLY A 82 -6.52 9.53 9.02
C GLY A 82 -6.92 8.89 7.68
N ASP A 83 -6.02 8.88 6.69
CA ASP A 83 -6.21 8.22 5.41
C ASP A 83 -5.69 6.79 5.38
N GLY A 84 -4.54 6.56 6.01
CA GLY A 84 -3.82 5.30 6.02
C GLY A 84 -4.19 4.36 7.16
N VAL A 85 -4.96 4.80 8.17
CA VAL A 85 -5.40 3.91 9.27
C VAL A 85 -6.13 2.67 8.77
N ALA A 86 -6.92 2.79 7.70
CA ALA A 86 -7.65 1.66 7.09
C ALA A 86 -6.73 0.70 6.32
N LEU A 87 -5.45 1.05 6.15
CA LEU A 87 -4.43 0.25 5.48
C LEU A 87 -3.50 -0.47 6.48
N SER A 88 -3.74 -0.38 7.79
CA SER A 88 -2.88 -1.03 8.80
C SER A 88 -2.73 -2.54 8.61
N GLU A 89 -3.76 -3.17 8.04
CA GLU A 89 -3.80 -4.61 7.78
C GLU A 89 -3.40 -4.98 6.34
N SER A 90 -2.99 -4.01 5.51
CA SER A 90 -2.60 -4.24 4.12
C SER A 90 -1.50 -5.30 4.00
N ALA A 91 -0.55 -5.29 4.94
CA ALA A 91 0.56 -6.23 5.00
C ALA A 91 0.13 -7.70 5.16
N ARG A 92 -1.08 -7.98 5.67
CA ARG A 92 -1.60 -9.34 5.79
C ARG A 92 -1.98 -9.95 4.44
N VAL A 93 -2.25 -9.13 3.44
CA VAL A 93 -2.67 -9.58 2.11
C VAL A 93 -1.90 -8.79 1.03
N PRO A 94 -0.56 -8.93 0.96
CA PRO A 94 0.30 -8.04 0.18
C PRO A 94 -0.01 -8.11 -1.33
N ARG A 95 -0.37 -9.30 -1.83
CA ARG A 95 -0.68 -9.53 -3.25
C ARG A 95 -1.86 -8.72 -3.78
N GLN A 96 -2.78 -8.28 -2.90
CA GLN A 96 -3.90 -7.43 -3.32
C GLN A 96 -3.43 -6.05 -3.82
N HIS A 97 -2.18 -5.68 -3.54
CA HIS A 97 -1.60 -4.39 -3.86
C HIS A 97 -0.62 -4.43 -5.05
N ASP A 98 -0.36 -5.60 -5.62
CA ASP A 98 0.64 -5.79 -6.69
C ASP A 98 0.35 -4.92 -7.93
N TRP A 99 -0.93 -4.65 -8.21
CA TRP A 99 -1.37 -3.79 -9.32
C TRP A 99 -0.82 -2.35 -9.24
N VAL A 100 -0.34 -1.90 -8.07
CA VAL A 100 0.27 -0.58 -7.89
C VAL A 100 1.69 -0.54 -8.48
N GLY A 101 2.44 -1.63 -8.35
CA GLY A 101 3.82 -1.74 -8.83
C GLY A 101 3.93 -2.43 -10.19
N ALA A 102 2.91 -3.21 -10.58
CA ALA A 102 2.89 -3.92 -11.85
C ALA A 102 2.23 -3.05 -12.95
N PRO A 103 2.94 -2.73 -14.05
CA PRO A 103 2.32 -2.05 -15.18
C PRO A 103 1.27 -2.99 -15.81
N THR A 104 0.02 -2.55 -15.82
CA THR A 104 -1.06 -3.26 -16.52
C THR A 104 -1.51 -2.45 -17.73
N ARG A 105 -1.63 -3.08 -18.90
CA ARG A 105 -2.15 -2.41 -20.12
C ARG A 105 -3.66 -2.08 -20.00
N PHE A 106 -4.32 -2.59 -18.97
CA PHE A 106 -5.76 -2.48 -18.76
C PHE A 106 -6.18 -1.20 -18.01
N LEU A 107 -5.24 -0.49 -17.39
CA LEU A 107 -5.54 0.73 -16.63
C LEU A 107 -5.01 1.97 -17.36
N SER A 108 -5.93 2.85 -17.75
CA SER A 108 -5.53 4.19 -18.18
C SER A 108 -4.87 4.94 -17.02
N GLY A 109 -4.00 5.91 -17.31
CA GLY A 109 -3.39 6.75 -16.26
C GLY A 109 -4.43 7.46 -15.38
N LYS A 110 -5.57 7.85 -15.98
CA LYS A 110 -6.70 8.44 -15.24
C LYS A 110 -7.32 7.45 -14.26
N ASP A 111 -7.54 6.21 -14.69
CA ASP A 111 -8.13 5.18 -13.84
C ASP A 111 -7.17 4.76 -12.74
N PHE A 112 -5.87 4.63 -13.05
CA PHE A 112 -4.84 4.40 -12.05
C PHE A 112 -4.88 5.46 -10.94
N ILE A 113 -4.90 6.75 -11.30
CA ILE A 113 -5.00 7.84 -10.32
C ILE A 113 -6.28 7.74 -9.48
N ASN A 114 -7.41 7.39 -10.09
CA ASN A 114 -8.69 7.26 -9.37
C ASN A 114 -8.70 6.04 -8.43
N LEU A 115 -8.09 4.93 -8.83
CA LEU A 115 -7.93 3.75 -7.99
C LEU A 115 -7.00 4.05 -6.81
N VAL A 116 -5.87 4.72 -7.04
CA VAL A 116 -4.97 5.19 -5.99
C VAL A 116 -5.72 6.09 -5.01
N LYS A 117 -6.48 7.08 -5.49
CA LYS A 117 -7.31 7.94 -4.64
C LYS A 117 -8.32 7.14 -3.82
N THR A 118 -8.92 6.11 -4.40
CA THR A 118 -9.88 5.24 -3.71
C THR A 118 -9.17 4.42 -2.62
N ARG A 119 -8.00 3.86 -2.92
CA ARG A 119 -7.20 3.04 -2.00
C ARG A 119 -6.80 3.78 -0.72
N ILE A 120 -6.38 5.03 -0.83
CA ILE A 120 -5.95 5.85 0.32
C ILE A 120 -7.06 6.72 0.93
N ASN A 121 -8.34 6.41 0.66
CA ASN A 121 -9.48 7.20 1.15
C ASN A 121 -9.45 8.69 0.73
N CYS A 122 -8.81 8.98 -0.42
CA CYS A 122 -8.60 10.31 -0.98
C CYS A 122 -9.75 10.91 -1.79
N LEU A 123 -10.87 10.20 -1.89
CA LEU A 123 -12.07 10.71 -2.53
C LEU A 123 -12.75 11.81 -1.68
N PRO A 124 -13.40 12.81 -2.31
CA PRO A 124 -13.99 13.96 -1.64
C PRO A 124 -15.30 13.61 -0.91
N THR A 125 -15.18 12.83 0.16
CA THR A 125 -16.26 12.49 1.09
C THR A 125 -16.51 13.65 2.06
N ALA A 126 -17.70 13.77 2.64
CA ALA A 126 -18.00 14.83 3.62
C ALA A 126 -17.02 14.77 4.80
N SER A 127 -16.71 13.57 5.30
CA SER A 127 -15.71 13.39 6.38
C SER A 127 -14.32 13.90 5.98
N ARG A 128 -13.89 13.65 4.74
CA ARG A 128 -12.60 14.14 4.23
C ARG A 128 -12.62 15.67 4.06
N CYS A 129 -13.67 16.20 3.45
CA CYS A 129 -13.86 17.62 3.17
C CYS A 129 -14.09 18.47 4.43
N ALA A 130 -14.36 17.85 5.57
CA ALA A 130 -14.50 18.47 6.89
C ALA A 130 -13.22 18.42 7.75
N ARG A 131 -12.11 17.86 7.23
CA ARG A 131 -10.82 17.91 7.93
C ARG A 131 -10.38 19.35 8.18
N GLY A 132 -9.82 19.59 9.36
CA GLY A 132 -9.44 20.93 9.82
C GLY A 132 -10.62 21.90 10.02
N ARG A 133 -11.87 21.43 9.90
CA ARG A 133 -13.07 22.27 9.98
C ARG A 133 -14.06 21.65 10.97
N PHE A 134 -13.98 22.05 12.23
CA PHE A 134 -14.79 21.47 13.31
C PHE A 134 -16.30 21.64 13.10
N ASN A 135 -16.72 22.78 12.53
CA ASN A 135 -18.13 23.11 12.33
C ASN A 135 -18.74 22.54 11.05
N LYS A 136 -17.97 21.80 10.24
CA LYS A 136 -18.46 21.29 8.96
C LYS A 136 -19.10 19.91 9.15
N ASP A 137 -20.27 19.75 8.57
CA ASP A 137 -21.01 18.49 8.63
C ASP A 137 -20.22 17.34 7.97
N LYS A 138 -20.27 16.18 8.63
CA LYS A 138 -19.62 14.92 8.23
C LYS A 138 -20.65 13.85 7.90
N MET A 139 -21.93 14.12 8.05
CA MET A 139 -23.00 13.15 7.80
C MET A 139 -23.13 12.83 6.32
N CYS A 140 -23.72 11.67 6.05
CA CYS A 140 -23.94 11.20 4.69
C CYS A 140 -24.84 12.16 3.92
N ARG A 141 -24.35 12.67 2.78
CA ARG A 141 -25.13 13.53 1.86
C ARG A 141 -26.30 12.79 1.19
N ALA A 142 -26.45 11.49 1.45
CA ALA A 142 -27.62 10.70 1.06
C ALA A 142 -28.68 10.58 2.17
N GLY A 143 -28.51 11.30 3.29
CA GLY A 143 -29.46 11.27 4.41
C GLY A 143 -29.30 10.05 5.33
N CYS A 144 -28.21 9.28 5.21
CA CYS A 144 -27.97 8.16 6.13
C CYS A 144 -27.57 8.69 7.52
N ASN A 145 -28.01 8.01 8.57
CA ASN A 145 -27.58 8.27 9.95
C ASN A 145 -26.17 7.70 10.24
N ARG A 146 -25.20 8.00 9.37
CA ARG A 146 -23.79 7.61 9.50
C ARG A 146 -22.91 8.72 8.90
N LYS A 147 -21.68 8.82 9.40
CA LYS A 147 -20.66 9.70 8.81
C LYS A 147 -20.36 9.26 7.37
N GLU A 148 -20.24 10.22 6.47
CA GLU A 148 -19.88 9.99 5.08
C GLU A 148 -18.40 9.69 4.97
N THR A 149 -18.05 8.42 5.14
CA THR A 149 -16.72 7.89 4.86
C THR A 149 -16.73 7.16 3.52
N LEU A 150 -15.54 6.91 2.95
CA LEU A 150 -15.47 6.14 1.71
C LEU A 150 -16.00 4.72 1.92
N ASN A 151 -15.68 4.09 3.06
CA ASN A 151 -16.22 2.78 3.44
C ASN A 151 -17.76 2.79 3.50
N HIS A 152 -18.36 3.82 4.12
CA HIS A 152 -19.82 3.96 4.10
C HIS A 152 -20.37 4.04 2.68
N ILE A 153 -19.82 4.91 1.83
CA ILE A 153 -20.28 5.08 0.45
C ILE A 153 -20.09 3.78 -0.35
N SER A 154 -18.95 3.11 -0.25
CA SER A 154 -18.61 1.99 -1.14
C SER A 154 -19.18 0.64 -0.70
N GLN A 155 -19.49 0.46 0.59
CA GLN A 155 -19.94 -0.81 1.16
C GLN A 155 -21.37 -0.78 1.72
N GLY A 156 -21.86 0.35 2.25
CA GLY A 156 -23.11 0.36 3.04
C GLY A 156 -24.19 1.33 2.58
N CYS A 157 -23.87 2.38 1.83
CA CYS A 157 -24.81 3.46 1.52
C CYS A 157 -25.94 2.99 0.59
N PRO A 158 -27.22 3.23 0.88
CA PRO A 158 -28.32 2.89 -0.03
C PRO A 158 -28.17 3.53 -1.43
N ARG A 159 -27.64 4.76 -1.49
CA ARG A 159 -27.39 5.48 -2.76
C ARG A 159 -26.52 4.70 -3.75
N THR A 160 -25.60 3.87 -3.26
CA THR A 160 -24.68 3.08 -4.10
C THR A 160 -25.05 1.60 -4.17
N HIS A 161 -26.21 1.19 -3.63
CA HIS A 161 -26.61 -0.21 -3.54
C HIS A 161 -26.60 -0.91 -4.90
N GLN A 162 -27.24 -0.32 -5.91
CA GLN A 162 -27.27 -0.90 -7.26
C GLN A 162 -25.88 -1.01 -7.90
N ARG A 163 -24.99 -0.05 -7.65
CA ARG A 163 -23.60 -0.10 -8.13
C ARG A 163 -22.80 -1.19 -7.42
N ARG A 164 -23.08 -1.49 -6.14
CA ARG A 164 -22.47 -2.62 -5.43
C ARG A 164 -22.94 -3.96 -6.01
N ILE A 165 -24.23 -4.11 -6.29
CA ILE A 165 -24.77 -5.30 -6.96
C ILE A 165 -24.13 -5.48 -8.33
N ALA A 166 -24.07 -4.41 -9.14
CA ALA A 166 -23.43 -4.47 -10.46
C ALA A 166 -21.95 -4.89 -10.37
N ARG A 167 -21.20 -4.36 -9.40
CA ARG A 167 -19.81 -4.76 -9.15
C ARG A 167 -19.71 -6.24 -8.76
N HIS A 168 -20.59 -6.71 -7.87
CA HIS A 168 -20.65 -8.11 -7.47
C HIS A 168 -20.93 -9.02 -8.68
N ASN A 169 -21.98 -8.71 -9.46
CA ASN A 169 -22.37 -9.51 -10.62
C ASN A 169 -21.29 -9.53 -11.69
N ALA A 170 -20.58 -8.43 -11.92
CA ALA A 170 -19.45 -8.40 -12.85
C ALA A 170 -18.33 -9.37 -12.44
N ILE A 171 -18.02 -9.44 -11.14
CA ILE A 171 -17.02 -10.37 -10.59
C ILE A 171 -17.53 -11.82 -10.69
N SER A 172 -18.76 -12.09 -10.28
CA SER A 172 -19.36 -13.42 -10.38
C SER A 172 -19.38 -13.92 -11.82
N ASN A 173 -19.78 -13.08 -12.78
CA ASN A 173 -19.77 -13.43 -14.19
C ASN A 173 -18.37 -13.69 -14.72
N TYR A 174 -17.37 -12.89 -14.31
CA TYR A 174 -15.98 -13.14 -14.66
C TYR A 174 -15.51 -14.52 -14.20
N TYR A 175 -15.77 -14.89 -12.94
CA TYR A 175 -15.41 -16.21 -12.41
C TYR A 175 -16.15 -17.34 -13.12
N ILE A 176 -17.45 -17.19 -13.36
CA ILE A 176 -18.26 -18.16 -14.10
C ILE A 176 -17.66 -18.37 -15.49
N ILE A 177 -17.50 -17.30 -16.28
CA ILE A 177 -16.95 -17.41 -17.63
C ILE A 177 -15.58 -18.09 -17.60
N THR A 178 -14.67 -17.63 -16.73
CA THR A 178 -13.30 -18.18 -16.66
C THR A 178 -13.31 -19.65 -16.24
N TYR A 179 -14.18 -20.05 -15.30
CA TYR A 179 -14.33 -21.44 -14.87
C TYR A 179 -14.87 -22.32 -16.01
N TYR A 180 -15.94 -21.89 -16.68
CA TYR A 180 -16.53 -22.64 -17.80
C TYR A 180 -15.55 -22.76 -18.97
N THR A 181 -14.83 -21.69 -19.32
CA THR A 181 -13.86 -21.71 -20.43
C THR A 181 -12.64 -22.57 -20.13
N LEU A 182 -12.12 -22.55 -18.89
CA LEU A 182 -10.91 -23.30 -18.54
C LEU A 182 -11.18 -24.77 -18.19
N TYR A 183 -12.35 -25.10 -17.63
CA TYR A 183 -12.62 -26.43 -17.06
C TYR A 183 -13.71 -27.23 -17.79
N LEU A 184 -14.69 -26.58 -18.42
CA LEU A 184 -15.81 -27.29 -19.08
C LEU A 184 -15.68 -27.35 -20.61
N MET A 185 -14.95 -26.42 -21.23
CA MET A 185 -14.73 -26.37 -22.68
C MET A 185 -13.33 -26.83 -23.11
N ASN A 186 -12.47 -27.24 -22.16
CA ASN A 186 -11.15 -27.78 -22.46
C ASN A 186 -11.20 -29.31 -22.56
N PRO A 187 -11.05 -29.91 -23.77
CA PRO A 187 -11.15 -31.36 -23.96
C PRO A 187 -10.02 -32.16 -23.29
N TYR A 188 -9.03 -31.50 -22.67
CA TYR A 188 -7.90 -32.13 -22.00
C TYR A 188 -7.97 -32.07 -20.46
N THR A 189 -8.93 -31.38 -19.87
CA THR A 189 -9.12 -31.35 -18.40
C THR A 189 -10.23 -32.31 -17.99
N ARG A 190 -9.88 -33.44 -17.35
CA ARG A 190 -10.86 -34.29 -16.66
C ARG A 190 -11.60 -33.48 -15.60
N PRO A 191 -12.93 -33.58 -15.47
CA PRO A 191 -13.63 -32.96 -14.37
C PRO A 191 -13.17 -33.60 -13.06
N MET A 192 -12.58 -32.80 -12.15
CA MET A 192 -12.49 -33.20 -10.75
C MET A 192 -13.90 -33.16 -10.19
N LEU A 193 -14.46 -34.34 -9.93
CA LEU A 193 -15.67 -34.49 -9.13
C LEU A 193 -15.39 -33.89 -7.76
N VAL A 194 -15.90 -32.68 -7.53
CA VAL A 194 -16.02 -32.13 -6.18
C VAL A 194 -17.11 -32.97 -5.52
N THR A 195 -16.72 -33.92 -4.69
CA THR A 195 -17.65 -34.65 -3.84
C THR A 195 -18.34 -33.66 -2.92
N GLU A 196 -19.67 -33.59 -3.01
CA GLU A 196 -20.53 -32.91 -2.07
C GLU A 196 -20.31 -33.47 -0.66
N SER A 197 -19.82 -32.65 0.25
CA SER A 197 -19.94 -32.89 1.69
C SER A 197 -19.83 -31.58 2.46
N LEU A 198 -20.87 -30.74 2.33
CA LEU A 198 -21.19 -29.69 3.30
C LEU A 198 -22.71 -29.62 3.48
N ILE A 199 -23.19 -30.22 4.56
CA ILE A 199 -24.18 -29.60 5.46
C ILE A 199 -23.46 -29.41 6.79
#